data_AF-A0A1I7H5F0-F1
#
_entry.id   AF-A0A1I7H5F0-F1
#
_cell.length_a   1.000
_cell.length_b   1.000
_cell.length_c   1.000
_cell.angle_alpha   90.00
_cell.angle_beta   90.00
_cell.angle_gamma   90.00
#
_symmetry.space_group_name_H-M   'P 1'
#
loop_
_entity.id
_entity.type
_entity.pdbx_description
1 polymer ?
#
loop_
_entity_poly.entity_id
_entity_poly.type
_entity_poly.pdbx_seq_one_letter_code
_entity_poly.pdbx_strand_id
1 'polypeptide(L)' 'MEKVVYNAWNHSEADMMVELLKENGIDAFVKHHDFGSDVFVEAVQERNASKVLSRYTA' A
#
# COMPACT_ATOMS: atom_id res chain seq x y z
N MET A 1 -1.98 12.79 -8.62
CA MET A 1 -1.74 13.05 -7.18
C MET A 1 -1.79 11.71 -6.46
N GLU A 2 -0.82 11.46 -5.59
CA GLU A 2 -0.66 10.19 -4.87
C GLU A 2 -1.46 10.20 -3.55
N LYS A 3 -1.85 9.03 -3.08
CA LYS A 3 -2.61 8.82 -1.84
C LYS A 3 -1.99 7.71 -1.01
N VAL A 4 -1.85 7.94 0.29
CA VAL A 4 -1.48 6.89 1.24
C VAL A 4 -2.69 5.99 1.45
N VAL A 5 -2.51 4.68 1.28
CA VAL A 5 -3.56 3.67 1.45
C VAL A 5 -3.27 2.69 2.58
N TYR A 6 -2.04 2.66 3.07
CA TYR A 6 -1.63 1.81 4.19
C TYR A 6 -0.40 2.37 4.90
N ASN A 7 -0.41 2.31 6.23
CA ASN A 7 0.75 2.62 7.07
C ASN A 7 1.20 1.31 7.73
N ALA A 8 2.40 0.87 7.39
CA ALA A 8 2.99 -0.36 7.91
C ALA A 8 3.93 -0.07 9.08
N TRP A 9 3.99 -0.99 10.03
CA TRP A 9 4.83 -0.89 11.23
C TRP A 9 6.31 -1.17 10.94
N ASN A 10 6.59 -1.87 9.85
CA ASN A 10 7.94 -2.19 9.42
C ASN A 10 8.05 -2.25 7.89
N HIS A 11 9.28 -2.27 7.38
CA HIS A 11 9.56 -2.21 5.94
C HIS A 11 9.07 -3.46 5.21
N SER A 12 9.25 -4.64 5.82
CA SER A 12 8.82 -5.94 5.23
C SER A 12 7.30 -6.00 5.02
N GLU A 13 6.52 -5.54 5.99
CA GLU A 13 5.07 -5.44 5.89
C GLU A 13 4.64 -4.52 4.75
N ALA A 14 5.31 -3.38 4.58
CA ALA A 14 5.01 -2.46 3.49
C ALA A 14 5.34 -3.03 2.12
N ASP A 15 6.48 -3.71 1.99
CA ASP A 15 6.91 -4.36 0.75
C ASP A 15 5.90 -5.43 0.33
N MET A 16 5.44 -6.25 1.28
CA MET A 16 4.38 -7.23 1.03
C MET A 16 3.08 -6.57 0.55
N MET A 17 2.68 -5.43 1.13
CA MET A 17 1.46 -4.73 0.69
C MET A 17 1.61 -4.14 -0.72
N VAL A 18 2.80 -3.65 -1.08
CA VAL A 18 3.09 -3.18 -2.45
C VAL A 18 3.01 -4.33 -3.45
N GLU A 19 3.60 -5.49 -3.14
CA GLU A 19 3.52 -6.68 -4.00
C GLU A 19 2.08 -7.13 -4.19
N LEU A 20 1.30 -7.23 -3.12
CA LEU A 20 -0.12 -7.58 -3.17
C LEU A 20 -0.93 -6.64 -4.08
N LEU A 21 -0.69 -5.32 -3.98
CA LEU A 21 -1.37 -4.34 -4.83
C LEU A 21 -0.98 -4.53 -6.31
N LYS A 22 0.30 -4.75 -6.59
CA LYS A 22 0.81 -4.99 -7.96
C LYS A 22 0.24 -6.27 -8.57
N GLU A 23 0.13 -7.35 -7.81
CA GLU A 23 -0.52 -8.59 -8.24
C GLU A 23 -2.00 -8.39 -8.62
N ASN A 24 -2.65 -7.39 -8.01
CA ASN A 24 -4.02 -6.99 -8.33
C ASN A 24 -4.10 -5.89 -9.40
N GLY A 25 -3.00 -5.61 -10.11
CA GLY A 25 -2.95 -4.62 -11.19
C GLY A 25 -3.02 -3.17 -10.73
N ILE A 26 -2.68 -2.90 -9.47
CA ILE A 26 -2.64 -1.56 -8.88
C ILE A 26 -1.19 -1.12 -8.79
N ASP A 27 -0.87 0.05 -9.35
CA ASP A 27 0.48 0.58 -9.26
C ASP A 27 0.68 1.21 -7.88
N ALA A 28 1.71 0.76 -7.19
CA ALA A 28 1.97 1.10 -5.80
C ALA A 28 3.47 1.23 -5.54
N PHE A 29 3.82 2.13 -4.63
CA PHE A 29 5.18 2.29 -4.15
C PHE A 29 5.18 2.60 -2.65
N VAL A 30 6.32 2.40 -2.01
CA VAL A 30 6.50 2.62 -0.57
C VAL A 30 7.48 3.75 -0.32
N LYS A 31 7.26 4.51 0.76
CA LYS A 31 8.30 5.38 1.36
C LYS A 31 8.61 4.85 2.75
N HIS A 32 9.86 4.44 2.94
CA HIS A 32 10.35 3.97 4.23
C HIS A 32 10.80 5.15 5.10
N HIS A 33 10.51 5.05 6.39
CA HIS A 33 10.93 6.00 7.42
C HIS A 33 11.50 5.22 8.63
N ASP A 34 12.12 5.93 9.57
CA ASP A 34 12.82 5.33 10.71
C ASP A 34 11.92 4.44 11.59
N PHE A 35 10.61 4.71 11.63
CA PHE A 35 9.64 4.03 12.49
C PHE A 35 8.45 3.41 11.74
N GLY A 36 8.57 3.18 10.43
CA GLY A 36 7.48 2.60 9.66
C GLY A 36 7.62 2.85 8.16
N SER A 37 6.51 2.65 7.44
CA SER A 37 6.48 2.82 6.00
C SER A 37 5.08 3.15 5.50
N ASP A 38 5.01 4.06 4.56
CA ASP A 38 3.75 4.49 3.96
C ASP A 38 3.65 3.91 2.55
N VAL A 39 2.54 3.24 2.25
CA VAL A 39 2.24 2.69 0.93
C VAL A 39 1.33 3.65 0.18
N PHE A 40 1.76 4.03 -1.03
CA PHE A 40 1.10 5.00 -1.87
C PHE A 40 0.59 4.36 -3.16
N VAL A 41 -0.49 4.91 -3.68
CA VAL A 41 -1.05 4.62 -5.00
C VAL A 41 -1.49 5.92 -5.67
N GLU A 42 -1.78 5.87 -6.97
CA GLU A 42 -2.49 6.97 -7.62
C GLU A 42 -3.89 7.16 -7.03
N ALA A 43 -4.35 8.41 -6.87
CA ALA A 43 -5.67 8.71 -6.32
C ALA A 43 -6.83 8.02 -7.06
N VAL A 44 -6.68 7.74 -8.37
CA VAL A 44 -7.70 7.02 -9.15
C VAL A 44 -7.83 5.54 -8.75
N GLN A 45 -6.78 4.98 -8.14
CA GLN A 45 -6.72 3.59 -7.68
C GLN A 45 -7.01 3.44 -6.19
N GLU A 46 -7.08 4.54 -5.42
CA GLU A 46 -7.27 4.56 -3.95
C GLU A 46 -8.38 3.60 -3.50
N ARG A 47 -9.59 3.73 -4.07
CA ARG A 47 -10.74 2.90 -3.69
C ARG A 47 -10.53 1.41 -3.97
N ASN A 48 -9.84 1.06 -5.06
CA ASN A 48 -9.57 -0.33 -5.40
C ASN A 48 -8.48 -0.89 -4.50
N ALA A 49 -7.44 -0.10 -4.21
CA ALA A 49 -6.37 -0.44 -3.29
C ALA A 49 -6.90 -0.71 -1.88
N SER A 50 -7.72 0.18 -1.33
CA SER A 50 -8.34 -0.02 0.00
C SER A 50 -9.18 -1.29 0.07
N LYS A 51 -9.89 -1.65 -1.00
CA LYS A 51 -10.68 -2.90 -1.06
C LYS A 51 -9.83 -4.16 -1.09
N VAL A 52 -8.67 -4.12 -1.75
CA VAL A 52 -7.72 -5.23 -1.76
C VAL A 52 -7.15 -5.39 -0.37
N LEU A 53 -6.59 -4.32 0.20
CA LEU A 53 -5.93 -4.34 1.51
C LEU A 53 -6.89 -4.75 2.63
N SER A 54 -8.14 -4.27 2.63
CA SER A 54 -9.13 -4.64 3.64
C SER A 54 -9.47 -6.13 3.69
N ARG A 55 -9.14 -6.92 2.67
CA ARG A 55 -9.35 -8.38 2.68
C ARG A 55 -8.19 -9.13 3.33
N TYR A 56 -7.02 -8.51 3.40
CA TYR A 56 -5.77 -9.10 3.87
C TYR A 56 -5.38 -8.62 5.27
N THR A 57 -5.90 -7.47 5.70
CA THR A 57 -5.58 -6.86 7.01
C THR A 57 -6.77 -6.83 7.96
N ALA A 58 -7.81 -7.62 7.69
CA ALA A 58 -9.02 -7.75 8.53
C ALA A 58 -8.87 -8.80 9.64
#